data_AF-B1YG15-F1
#
_entry.id   AF-B1YG15-F1
#
_cell.length_a   1.000
_cell.length_b   1.000
_cell.length_c   1.000
_cell.angle_alpha   90.00
_cell.angle_beta   90.00
_cell.angle_gamma   90.00
#
_symmetry.space_group_name_H-M   'P 1'
#
loop_
_entity.id
_entity.type
_entity.pdbx_description
1 polymer ?
#
loop_
_entity_poly.entity_id
_entity_poly.type
_entity_poly.pdbx_seq_one_letter_code
_entity_poly.pdbx_strand_id
1 'polypeptide(L)'
;MIYRKVISASISGAIFAILFGLFVPDPTSAPANSICQYLSSVIITIPFHLMYSFPFILIYGGMKSLLSEVISRRITKHQKAEFIVSGVLHLAFGSVFFLIFNPYAGILSLAAALLFFVTDRYLQNKRASYRLTQALMSLEIPIGVWILFMGIVYLQSLVAGN
;
A
#
# COMPACT_ATOMS: atom_id res chain seq x y z
N MET A 1 -16.21 7.02 -7.64
CA MET A 1 -14.89 7.51 -7.17
C MET A 1 -14.43 6.74 -5.95
N ILE A 2 -15.22 6.71 -4.86
CA ILE A 2 -14.87 6.02 -3.61
C ILE A 2 -14.57 4.52 -3.82
N TYR A 3 -15.43 3.78 -4.53
CA TYR A 3 -15.23 2.34 -4.76
C TYR A 3 -13.90 2.02 -5.44
N ARG A 4 -13.48 2.84 -6.41
CA ARG A 4 -12.19 2.71 -7.07
C ARG A 4 -11.03 2.88 -6.08
N LYS A 5 -11.14 3.81 -5.11
CA LYS A 5 -10.11 4.06 -4.09
C LYS A 5 -9.95 2.86 -3.15
N VAL A 6 -11.04 2.17 -2.82
CA VAL A 6 -10.99 0.93 -2.02
C VAL A 6 -10.25 -0.17 -2.78
N ILE A 7 -10.54 -0.34 -4.08
CA ILE A 7 -9.83 -1.31 -4.94
C ILE A 7 -8.35 -0.94 -5.05
N SER A 8 -8.04 0.35 -5.27
CA SER A 8 -6.67 0.85 -5.30
C SER A 8 -5.94 0.56 -4.00
N ALA A 9 -6.55 0.87 -2.84
CA ALA A 9 -5.98 0.60 -1.53
C ALA A 9 -5.68 -0.88 -1.32
N SER A 10 -6.58 -1.76 -1.75
CA SER A 10 -6.45 -3.20 -1.58
C SER A 10 -5.27 -3.76 -2.37
N ILE A 11 -5.15 -3.34 -3.64
CA ILE A 11 -4.03 -3.73 -4.50
C ILE A 11 -2.71 -3.11 -4.01
N SER A 12 -2.69 -1.79 -3.81
CA SER A 12 -1.46 -1.09 -3.42
C SER A 12 -1.01 -1.46 -2.02
N GLY A 13 -1.92 -1.70 -1.08
CA GLY A 13 -1.59 -2.10 0.29
C GLY A 13 -0.96 -3.48 0.35
N ALA A 14 -1.50 -4.44 -0.41
CA ALA A 14 -0.91 -5.77 -0.55
C ALA A 14 0.49 -5.72 -1.17
N ILE A 15 0.64 -5.02 -2.30
CA ILE A 15 1.95 -4.86 -2.97
C ILE A 15 2.93 -4.12 -2.05
N PHE A 16 2.49 -3.06 -1.37
CA PHE A 16 3.34 -2.30 -0.45
C PHE A 16 3.85 -3.18 0.69
N ALA A 17 2.99 -3.97 1.33
CA ALA A 17 3.41 -4.84 2.44
C ALA A 17 4.43 -5.90 2.00
N ILE A 18 4.23 -6.50 0.81
CA ILE A 18 5.18 -7.47 0.23
C ILE A 18 6.52 -6.82 -0.05
N LEU A 19 6.53 -5.67 -0.75
CA LEU A 19 7.75 -4.93 -1.03
C LEU A 19 8.43 -4.48 0.26
N PHE A 20 7.67 -4.01 1.24
CA PHE A 20 8.23 -3.53 2.49
C PHE A 20 8.85 -4.65 3.32
N GLY A 21 8.21 -5.82 3.39
CA GLY A 21 8.82 -7.00 4.01
C GLY A 21 10.08 -7.50 3.29
N LEU A 22 10.19 -7.31 1.96
CA LEU A 22 11.42 -7.63 1.22
C LEU A 22 12.56 -6.68 1.56
N PHE A 23 12.29 -5.37 1.66
CA PHE A 23 13.34 -4.38 1.96
C PHE A 23 13.65 -4.25 3.45
N VAL A 24 12.70 -4.59 4.33
CA VAL A 24 12.82 -4.50 5.79
C VAL A 24 12.27 -5.79 6.43
N PRO A 25 12.97 -6.92 6.25
CA PRO A 25 12.49 -8.24 6.68
C PRO A 25 12.54 -8.48 8.19
N ASP A 26 13.36 -7.73 8.93
CA ASP A 26 13.38 -7.78 10.39
C ASP A 26 14.00 -6.48 10.94
N PRO A 27 13.18 -5.55 11.47
CA PRO A 27 13.70 -4.30 12.02
C PRO A 27 14.31 -4.47 13.42
N THR A 28 14.22 -5.66 14.04
CA THR A 28 14.55 -5.88 15.46
C THR A 28 15.69 -6.86 15.71
N SER A 29 16.07 -7.69 14.74
CA SER A 29 17.13 -8.68 14.90
C SER A 29 18.42 -8.34 14.17
N ALA A 30 19.48 -9.10 14.48
CA ALA A 30 20.75 -8.99 13.79
C ALA A 30 20.61 -9.34 12.29
N PRO A 31 21.45 -8.78 11.41
CA PRO A 31 21.44 -9.12 9.98
C PRO A 31 21.43 -10.63 9.74
N ALA A 32 20.64 -11.07 8.76
CA ALA A 32 20.55 -12.49 8.44
C ALA A 32 21.90 -13.04 7.96
N ASN A 33 22.34 -14.16 8.55
CA ASN A 33 23.60 -14.80 8.20
C ASN A 33 23.46 -15.82 7.05
N SER A 34 22.23 -16.04 6.57
CA SER A 34 21.92 -16.94 5.46
C SER A 34 20.69 -16.51 4.68
N ILE A 35 20.57 -16.98 3.43
CA ILE A 35 19.41 -16.73 2.57
C ILE A 35 18.11 -17.28 3.19
N CYS A 36 18.18 -18.44 3.84
CA CYS A 36 17.01 -19.07 4.48
C CYS A 36 16.51 -18.23 5.65
N GLN A 37 17.43 -17.68 6.45
CA GLN A 37 17.07 -16.79 7.55
C GLN A 37 16.43 -15.50 7.04
N TYR A 38 17.01 -14.88 5.99
CA TYR A 38 16.44 -13.69 5.37
C TYR A 38 15.02 -13.94 4.85
N LEU A 39 14.81 -15.03 4.10
CA LEU A 39 13.49 -15.38 3.56
C LEU A 39 12.47 -15.68 4.68
N SER A 40 12.90 -16.33 5.76
CA SER A 40 12.05 -16.54 6.93
C SER A 40 11.61 -15.21 7.54
N SER A 41 12.53 -14.27 7.72
CA SER A 41 12.23 -12.92 8.23
C SER A 41 11.27 -12.15 7.31
N VAL A 42 11.48 -12.19 5.99
CA VAL A 42 10.55 -11.61 4.99
C VAL A 42 9.13 -12.17 5.19
N ILE A 43 9.01 -13.51 5.21
CA ILE A 43 7.72 -14.20 5.33
C ILE A 43 7.00 -13.82 6.62
N ILE A 44 7.74 -13.76 7.73
CA ILE A 44 7.20 -13.39 9.04
C ILE A 44 6.70 -11.95 9.04
N THR A 45 7.43 -11.01 8.46
CA THR A 45 7.11 -9.58 8.59
C THR A 45 6.04 -9.06 7.64
N ILE A 46 5.87 -9.64 6.46
CA ILE A 46 4.81 -9.24 5.51
C ILE A 46 3.41 -9.12 6.15
N PRO A 47 2.89 -10.11 6.90
CA PRO A 47 1.57 -10.00 7.51
C PRO A 47 1.49 -8.87 8.55
N PHE A 48 2.54 -8.62 9.32
CA PHE A 48 2.60 -7.47 10.24
C PHE A 48 2.57 -6.14 9.47
N HIS A 49 3.43 -5.99 8.46
CA HIS A 49 3.45 -4.81 7.61
C HIS A 49 2.09 -4.56 6.99
N LEU A 50 1.40 -5.60 6.53
CA LEU A 50 0.08 -5.50 5.96
C LEU A 50 -0.96 -5.01 6.98
N MET A 51 -0.97 -5.55 8.20
CA MET A 51 -1.89 -5.13 9.26
C MET A 51 -1.78 -3.65 9.63
N TYR A 52 -0.56 -3.08 9.58
CA TYR A 52 -0.36 -1.67 9.90
C TYR A 52 -0.52 -0.75 8.67
N SER A 53 0.06 -1.13 7.54
CA SER A 53 0.09 -0.28 6.35
C SER A 53 -1.25 -0.25 5.61
N PHE A 54 -1.97 -1.38 5.50
CA PHE A 54 -3.20 -1.42 4.71
C PHE A 54 -4.31 -0.50 5.26
N PRO A 55 -4.66 -0.52 6.57
CA PRO A 55 -5.66 0.40 7.10
C PRO A 55 -5.27 1.86 6.88
N PHE A 56 -3.99 2.18 7.05
CA PHE A 56 -3.47 3.52 6.81
C PHE A 56 -3.62 3.93 5.33
N ILE A 57 -3.22 3.08 4.40
CA ILE A 57 -3.36 3.32 2.95
C ILE A 57 -4.83 3.45 2.55
N LEU A 58 -5.71 2.59 3.08
CA LEU A 58 -7.15 2.61 2.80
C LEU A 58 -7.81 3.91 3.25
N ILE A 59 -7.57 4.31 4.51
CA ILE A 59 -8.21 5.48 5.11
C ILE A 59 -7.50 6.76 4.66
N TYR A 60 -6.23 6.92 5.05
CA TYR A 60 -5.47 8.14 4.78
C TYR A 60 -5.19 8.32 3.29
N GLY A 61 -4.64 7.28 2.65
CA GLY A 61 -4.35 7.31 1.21
C GLY A 61 -5.61 7.54 0.37
N GLY A 62 -6.70 6.82 0.70
CA GLY A 62 -8.01 7.00 0.07
C GLY A 62 -8.54 8.44 0.19
N MET A 63 -8.53 9.03 1.38
CA MET A 63 -8.97 10.40 1.63
C MET A 63 -8.13 11.43 0.86
N LYS A 64 -6.80 11.34 0.95
CA LYS A 64 -5.88 12.26 0.25
C LYS A 64 -6.03 12.15 -1.27
N SER A 65 -6.26 10.95 -1.77
CA SER A 65 -6.46 10.73 -3.20
C SER A 65 -7.79 11.29 -3.71
N LEU A 66 -8.87 11.18 -2.92
CA LEU A 66 -10.14 11.83 -3.24
C LEU A 66 -9.98 13.35 -3.27
N LEU A 67 -9.32 13.92 -2.25
CA LEU A 67 -9.08 15.36 -2.17
C LEU A 67 -8.24 15.85 -3.36
N SER A 68 -7.17 15.14 -3.69
CA SER A 68 -6.30 15.45 -4.83
C SER A 68 -7.05 15.42 -6.16
N GLU A 69 -7.93 14.44 -6.37
CA GLU A 69 -8.76 14.35 -7.59
C GLU A 69 -9.81 15.45 -7.66
N VAL A 70 -10.43 15.82 -6.53
CA VAL A 70 -11.39 16.94 -6.48
C VAL A 70 -10.71 18.27 -6.78
N ILE A 71 -9.56 18.54 -6.17
CA ILE A 71 -8.80 19.78 -6.40
C ILE A 71 -8.33 19.85 -7.84
N SER A 72 -7.69 18.79 -8.36
CA SER A 72 -7.17 18.78 -9.73
C SER A 72 -8.25 18.99 -10.78
N ARG A 73 -9.42 18.36 -10.65
CA ARG A 73 -10.55 18.58 -11.57
C ARG A 73 -11.16 19.98 -11.49
N ARG A 74 -11.08 20.64 -10.33
CA ARG A 74 -11.58 22.02 -10.17
C ARG A 74 -10.66 23.04 -10.82
N ILE A 75 -9.34 22.85 -10.72
CA ILE A 75 -8.37 23.85 -11.17
C ILE A 75 -7.84 23.60 -12.59
N THR A 76 -8.09 22.43 -13.17
CA THR A 76 -7.63 22.08 -14.52
C THR A 76 -8.78 21.71 -15.43
N LYS A 77 -8.72 22.17 -16.69
CA LYS A 77 -9.69 21.82 -17.74
C LYS A 77 -9.22 20.68 -18.65
N HIS A 78 -7.91 20.37 -18.61
CA HIS A 78 -7.29 19.35 -19.47
C HIS A 78 -6.86 18.13 -18.67
N GLN A 79 -7.16 16.94 -19.19
CA GLN A 79 -6.86 15.66 -18.54
C GLN A 79 -5.36 15.49 -18.19
N LYS A 80 -4.46 15.96 -19.06
CA LYS A 80 -3.00 15.92 -18.78
C LYS A 80 -2.63 16.80 -17.58
N ALA A 81 -3.20 17.99 -17.49
CA ALA A 81 -2.98 18.89 -16.36
C ALA A 81 -3.59 18.33 -15.07
N GLU A 82 -4.78 17.71 -15.14
CA GLU A 82 -5.40 17.02 -14.00
C GLU A 82 -4.46 15.94 -13.44
N PHE A 83 -3.89 15.13 -14.33
CA PHE A 83 -2.96 14.06 -13.96
C PHE A 83 -1.73 14.61 -13.23
N ILE A 84 -1.09 15.64 -13.79
CA ILE A 84 0.11 16.27 -13.21
C ILE A 84 -0.22 16.89 -11.84
N VAL A 85 -1.26 17.72 -11.77
CA VAL A 85 -1.67 18.38 -10.52
C VAL A 85 -2.02 17.34 -9.46
N SER A 86 -2.77 16.30 -9.81
CA SER A 86 -3.11 15.26 -8.86
C SER A 86 -1.89 14.47 -8.38
N GLY A 87 -0.94 14.19 -9.28
CA GLY A 87 0.34 13.56 -8.93
C GLY A 87 1.15 14.41 -7.97
N VAL A 88 1.30 15.71 -8.26
CA VAL A 88 1.99 16.67 -7.38
C VAL A 88 1.31 16.72 -5.99
N LEU A 89 -0.02 16.74 -5.94
CA LEU A 89 -0.74 16.70 -4.67
C LEU A 89 -0.54 15.38 -3.90
N HIS A 90 -0.46 14.23 -4.59
CA HIS A 90 -0.13 12.95 -3.93
C HIS A 90 1.28 12.97 -3.34
N LEU A 91 2.26 13.46 -4.10
CA LEU A 91 3.64 13.63 -3.61
C LEU A 91 3.67 14.58 -2.42
N ALA A 92 2.99 15.72 -2.50
CA ALA A 92 2.93 16.68 -1.41
C ALA A 92 2.32 16.06 -0.13
N PHE A 93 1.19 15.34 -0.25
CA PHE A 93 0.58 14.65 0.90
C PHE A 93 1.46 13.53 1.46
N GLY A 94 2.09 12.73 0.59
CA GLY A 94 3.05 11.70 1.02
C GLY A 94 4.24 12.30 1.76
N SER A 95 4.72 13.46 1.30
CA SER A 95 5.87 14.15 1.87
C SER A 95 5.62 14.79 3.24
N VAL A 96 4.36 14.96 3.67
CA VAL A 96 4.03 15.49 5.01
C VAL A 96 4.69 14.66 6.13
N PHE A 97 4.87 13.36 5.90
CA PHE A 97 5.48 12.47 6.89
C PHE A 97 6.97 12.75 7.12
N PHE A 98 7.70 13.35 6.16
CA PHE A 98 9.06 13.82 6.39
C PHE A 98 9.11 14.96 7.41
N LEU A 99 8.04 15.77 7.52
CA LEU A 99 7.98 16.92 8.41
C LEU A 99 7.49 16.56 9.81
N ILE A 100 6.55 15.62 9.91
CA ILE A 100 5.88 15.27 11.18
C ILE A 100 6.59 14.14 11.92
N PHE A 101 7.18 13.19 11.19
CA PHE A 101 7.78 11.99 11.76
C PHE A 101 9.29 11.96 11.48
N ASN A 102 9.84 10.80 11.12
CA ASN A 102 11.25 10.64 10.75
C ASN A 102 11.40 10.52 9.22
N PRO A 103 12.61 10.74 8.67
CA PRO A 103 12.86 10.62 7.24
C PRO A 103 12.47 9.25 6.66
N TYR A 104 12.64 8.17 7.42
CA TYR A 104 12.25 6.83 7.01
C TYR A 104 10.74 6.69 6.79
N ALA A 105 9.91 7.18 7.72
CA ALA A 105 8.46 7.21 7.58
C ALA A 105 8.03 8.10 6.41
N GLY A 106 8.76 9.19 6.16
CA GLY A 106 8.61 10.01 4.96
C GLY A 106 8.77 9.21 3.67
N ILE A 107 9.87 8.46 3.54
CA ILE A 107 10.15 7.63 2.36
C ILE A 107 9.07 6.57 2.16
N LEU A 108 8.66 5.89 3.24
CA LEU A 108 7.63 4.86 3.19
C LEU A 108 6.26 5.42 2.82
N SER A 109 5.89 6.56 3.41
CA SER A 109 4.66 7.29 3.06
C SER A 109 4.65 7.70 1.59
N LEU A 110 5.78 8.20 1.07
CA LEU A 110 5.90 8.59 -0.33
C LEU A 110 5.80 7.38 -1.28
N ALA A 111 6.45 6.27 -0.95
CA ALA A 111 6.35 5.02 -1.70
C ALA A 111 4.91 4.50 -1.74
N ALA A 112 4.23 4.48 -0.58
CA ALA A 112 2.81 4.11 -0.49
C ALA A 112 1.92 5.06 -1.30
N ALA A 113 2.14 6.38 -1.23
CA ALA A 113 1.38 7.37 -1.98
C ALA A 113 1.56 7.23 -3.50
N LEU A 114 2.79 6.97 -3.96
CA LEU A 114 3.09 6.70 -5.37
C LEU A 114 2.40 5.43 -5.86
N LEU A 115 2.53 4.33 -5.12
CA LEU A 115 1.92 3.05 -5.48
C LEU A 115 0.39 3.15 -5.53
N PHE A 116 -0.21 3.83 -4.54
CA PHE A 116 -1.64 4.12 -4.53
C PHE A 116 -2.05 4.96 -5.74
N PHE A 117 -1.33 6.06 -6.02
CA PHE A 117 -1.62 6.97 -7.13
C PHE A 117 -1.58 6.26 -8.48
N VAL A 118 -0.52 5.48 -8.73
CA VAL A 118 -0.38 4.71 -9.97
C VAL A 118 -1.51 3.70 -10.12
N THR A 119 -1.84 2.98 -9.04
CA THR A 119 -2.93 2.00 -9.05
C THR A 119 -4.29 2.66 -9.30
N ASP A 120 -4.57 3.78 -8.63
CA ASP A 120 -5.82 4.55 -8.83
C ASP A 120 -5.96 5.11 -10.24
N ARG A 121 -4.88 5.65 -10.80
CA ARG A 121 -4.89 6.18 -12.18
C ARG A 121 -4.98 5.09 -13.22
N TYR A 122 -4.34 3.96 -13.00
CA TYR A 122 -4.52 2.78 -13.85
C TYR A 122 -6.00 2.35 -13.88
N LEU A 123 -6.64 2.20 -12.71
CA LEU A 123 -8.05 1.82 -12.61
C LEU A 123 -9.00 2.88 -13.20
N GLN A 124 -8.67 4.17 -13.07
CA GLN A 124 -9.45 5.26 -13.65
C GLN A 124 -9.40 5.23 -15.17
N ASN A 125 -8.23 4.97 -15.75
CA ASN A 125 -8.03 4.95 -17.20
C ASN A 125 -8.76 3.78 -17.88
N LYS A 126 -9.08 2.71 -17.15
CA LYS A 126 -9.93 1.62 -17.66
C LYS A 126 -11.39 2.04 -17.89
N ARG A 127 -11.81 3.24 -17.47
CA ARG A 127 -13.18 3.79 -17.63
C ARG A 127 -14.30 2.85 -17.15
N ALA A 128 -13.97 1.91 -16.28
CA ALA A 128 -14.94 0.97 -15.71
C ALA A 128 -15.77 1.65 -14.62
N SER A 129 -17.07 1.37 -14.60
CA SER A 129 -17.93 1.73 -13.48
C SER A 129 -17.79 0.67 -12.39
N TYR A 130 -17.02 0.99 -11.35
CA TYR A 130 -16.83 0.09 -10.22
C TYR A 130 -18.03 0.11 -9.29
N ARG A 131 -18.53 -1.06 -8.90
CA ARG A 131 -19.62 -1.24 -7.94
C ARG A 131 -19.10 -1.42 -6.52
N LEU A 132 -19.96 -1.19 -5.52
CA LEU A 132 -19.64 -1.48 -4.12
C LEU A 132 -19.22 -2.95 -3.92
N THR A 133 -19.88 -3.88 -4.59
CA THR A 133 -19.55 -5.31 -4.52
C THR A 133 -18.11 -5.59 -4.96
N GLN A 134 -17.64 -4.96 -6.04
CA GLN A 134 -16.27 -5.09 -6.51
C GLN A 134 -15.26 -4.47 -5.53
N ALA A 135 -15.63 -3.36 -4.88
CA ALA A 135 -14.81 -2.75 -3.84
C ALA A 135 -14.70 -3.65 -2.60
N LEU A 136 -15.80 -4.28 -2.17
CA LEU A 136 -15.76 -5.22 -1.06
C LEU A 136 -14.99 -6.50 -1.42
N MET A 137 -15.20 -7.06 -2.62
CA MET A 137 -14.45 -8.20 -3.12
C MET A 137 -12.95 -7.90 -3.22
N SER A 138 -12.55 -6.68 -3.54
CA SER A 138 -11.11 -6.34 -3.57
C SER A 138 -10.42 -6.46 -2.21
N LEU A 139 -11.16 -6.40 -1.08
CA LEU A 139 -10.59 -6.63 0.25
C LEU A 139 -10.11 -8.07 0.45
N GLU A 140 -10.56 -9.01 -0.38
CA GLU A 140 -10.03 -10.38 -0.42
C GLU A 140 -8.55 -10.40 -0.81
N ILE A 141 -8.04 -9.39 -1.51
CA ILE A 141 -6.62 -9.30 -1.90
C ILE A 141 -5.71 -9.18 -0.65
N PRO A 142 -5.83 -8.13 0.19
CA PRO A 142 -5.02 -8.06 1.40
C PRO A 142 -5.33 -9.22 2.37
N ILE A 143 -6.59 -9.64 2.50
CA ILE A 143 -6.93 -10.80 3.36
C ILE A 143 -6.22 -12.08 2.87
N GLY A 144 -6.24 -12.34 1.56
CA GLY A 144 -5.60 -13.50 0.95
C GLY A 144 -4.08 -13.47 1.11
N VAL A 145 -3.45 -12.30 0.92
CA VAL A 145 -2.02 -12.13 1.21
C VAL A 145 -1.73 -12.40 2.68
N TRP A 146 -2.51 -11.85 3.60
CA TRP A 146 -2.32 -12.09 5.03
C TRP A 146 -2.43 -13.57 5.38
N ILE A 147 -3.49 -14.26 4.94
CA ILE A 147 -3.72 -15.69 5.19
C ILE A 147 -2.59 -16.52 4.61
N LEU A 148 -2.15 -16.23 3.38
CA LEU A 148 -1.07 -16.96 2.72
C LEU A 148 0.21 -16.89 3.54
N PHE A 149 0.67 -15.69 3.91
CA PHE A 149 1.93 -15.54 4.63
C PHE A 149 1.82 -16.04 6.08
N MET A 150 0.71 -15.78 6.78
CA MET A 150 0.48 -16.33 8.13
C MET A 150 0.40 -17.86 8.13
N GLY A 151 -0.19 -18.47 7.10
CA GLY A 151 -0.21 -19.92 6.93
C GLY A 151 1.20 -20.49 6.79
N ILE A 152 2.07 -19.83 6.03
CA ILE A 152 3.49 -20.23 5.91
C ILE A 152 4.20 -20.07 7.26
N VAL A 153 4.00 -18.96 7.98
CA VAL A 153 4.58 -18.73 9.32
C VAL A 153 4.16 -19.85 10.30
N TYR A 154 2.89 -20.22 10.29
CA TYR A 154 2.37 -21.30 11.13
C TYR A 154 3.02 -22.65 10.79
N LEU A 155 3.16 -22.99 9.50
CA LEU A 155 3.86 -24.20 9.08
C LEU A 155 5.34 -24.20 9.49
N GLN A 156 6.01 -23.05 9.42
CA GLN A 156 7.39 -22.92 9.89
C GLN A 156 7.52 -23.17 11.40
N SER A 157 6.56 -22.72 12.22
CA SER A 157 6.60 -22.94 13.66
C SER A 157 6.45 -24.43 14.01
N LEU A 158 5.52 -25.12 13.33
CA LEU A 158 5.33 -26.57 13.49
C LEU A 158 6.59 -27.37 13.16
N VAL A 159 7.30 -27.00 12.08
CA VAL A 159 8.57 -27.66 11.69
C VAL A 159 9.70 -27.34 12.66
N ALA A 160 9.74 -26.11 13.18
CA ALA A 160 10.75 -25.68 14.15
C ALA A 160 10.53 -26.27 15.56
N GLY A 161 9.38 -26.89 15.82
CA GLY A 161 9.02 -27.43 17.14
C GLY A 161 8.61 -26.36 18.16
N ASN A 162 8.18 -25.18 17.69
CA ASN A 162 7.73 -24.03 18.48
C ASN A 162 6.22 -23.81 18.36
#